data_AF-A0A6G9CY82-F1
#
_entry.id   AF-A0A6G9CY82-F1
#
_cell.length_a   1.000
_cell.length_b   1.000
_cell.length_c   1.000
_cell.angle_alpha   90.00
_cell.angle_beta   90.00
_cell.angle_gamma   90.00
#
_symmetry.space_group_name_H-M   'P 1'
#
loop_
_entity.id
_entity.type
_entity.pdbx_description
1 polymer ?
#
loop_
_entity_poly.entity_id
_entity_poly.type
_entity_poly.pdbx_seq_one_letter_code
_entity_poly.pdbx_strand_id
1 'polypeptide(L)'
;MVAVGGGDAENMWGPYDGPGWPAHDPVVNADKLPRIPMYITTATGIPGPYDTLADPRIDNDVTDLALQLVLGGGIEAATHYCTTQLADRTNALGMNNIRYNFKPAGTHSWGYWEDDLHDSWPMIAASLGV
;
A
#
# COMPACT_ATOMS: atom_id res chain seq x y z
N MET A 1 -1.79 -13.56 -0.66
CA MET A 1 -3.11 -13.01 -0.26
C MET A 1 -4.24 -13.77 -0.93
N VAL A 2 -4.32 -13.81 -2.27
CA VAL A 2 -5.40 -14.51 -3.01
C VAL A 2 -5.54 -15.98 -2.60
N ALA A 3 -4.46 -16.74 -2.61
CA ALA A 3 -4.46 -18.14 -2.17
C ALA A 3 -4.77 -18.32 -0.67
N VAL A 4 -4.34 -17.39 0.19
CA VAL A 4 -4.63 -17.43 1.64
C VAL A 4 -6.13 -17.25 1.90
N GLY A 5 -6.81 -16.46 1.07
CA GLY A 5 -8.28 -16.33 1.07
C GLY A 5 -9.02 -17.45 0.31
N GLY A 6 -8.33 -18.50 -0.14
CA GLY A 6 -8.93 -19.62 -0.89
C GLY A 6 -9.18 -19.33 -2.38
N GLY A 7 -8.69 -18.22 -2.92
CA GLY A 7 -8.81 -17.88 -4.33
C GLY A 7 -7.64 -18.39 -5.17
N ASP A 8 -7.86 -18.43 -6.48
CA ASP A 8 -6.81 -18.64 -7.48
C ASP A 8 -6.66 -17.36 -8.31
N ALA A 9 -5.45 -16.81 -8.35
CA ALA A 9 -5.18 -15.55 -9.04
C ALA A 9 -5.17 -15.72 -10.57
N GLU A 10 -4.93 -16.93 -11.08
CA GLU A 10 -4.98 -17.20 -12.52
C GLU A 10 -6.41 -17.09 -13.07
N ASN A 11 -7.44 -17.22 -12.23
CA ASN A 11 -8.83 -16.96 -12.62
C ASN A 11 -9.11 -15.49 -12.96
N MET A 12 -8.26 -14.55 -12.51
CA MET A 12 -8.45 -13.11 -12.74
C MET A 12 -7.70 -12.62 -13.98
N TRP A 13 -6.43 -12.98 -14.12
CA TRP A 13 -5.55 -12.46 -15.19
C TRP A 13 -4.91 -13.55 -16.06
N GLY A 14 -5.35 -14.81 -15.93
CA GLY A 14 -4.79 -15.95 -16.63
C GLY A 14 -3.46 -16.41 -16.03
N PRO A 15 -2.76 -17.33 -16.73
CA PRO A 15 -1.50 -17.89 -16.28
C PRO A 15 -0.46 -16.81 -15.91
N TYR A 16 0.41 -17.10 -14.94
CA TYR A 16 1.42 -16.14 -14.45
C TYR A 16 2.39 -15.62 -15.53
N ASP A 17 2.65 -16.39 -16.58
CA ASP A 17 3.48 -16.01 -17.73
C ASP A 17 2.66 -15.36 -18.88
N GLY A 18 1.36 -15.22 -18.68
CA GLY A 18 0.43 -14.63 -19.63
C GLY A 18 0.45 -13.10 -19.66
N PRO A 19 -0.17 -12.49 -20.69
CA PRO A 19 -0.16 -11.04 -20.88
C PRO A 19 -1.04 -10.27 -19.88
N GLY A 20 -1.90 -10.96 -19.12
CA GLY A 20 -2.82 -10.33 -18.18
C GLY A 20 -2.09 -9.63 -17.03
N TRP A 21 -0.99 -10.21 -16.53
CA TRP A 21 -0.21 -9.64 -15.43
C TRP A 21 0.51 -8.34 -15.82
N PRO A 22 1.31 -8.29 -16.91
CA PRO A 22 1.92 -7.03 -17.35
C PRO A 22 0.90 -5.97 -17.76
N ALA A 23 -0.30 -6.36 -18.24
CA ALA A 23 -1.34 -5.41 -18.59
C ALA A 23 -1.93 -4.67 -17.36
N HIS A 24 -1.83 -5.25 -16.17
CA HIS A 24 -2.36 -4.69 -14.91
C HIS A 24 -1.26 -4.27 -13.92
N ASP A 25 0.01 -4.35 -14.31
CA ASP A 25 1.14 -3.93 -13.48
C ASP A 25 1.35 -2.39 -13.58
N PRO A 26 1.22 -1.64 -12.47
CA PRO A 26 1.36 -0.18 -12.49
C PRO A 26 2.80 0.32 -12.71
N VAL A 27 3.82 -0.48 -12.40
CA VAL A 27 5.23 -0.12 -12.66
C VAL A 27 5.52 -0.28 -14.15
N VAL A 28 5.08 -1.39 -14.76
CA VAL A 28 5.21 -1.62 -16.22
C VAL A 28 4.47 -0.56 -17.01
N ASN A 29 3.28 -0.16 -16.56
CA ASN A 29 2.42 0.83 -17.23
C ASN A 29 2.53 2.24 -16.65
N ALA A 30 3.62 2.56 -15.94
CA ALA A 30 3.77 3.85 -15.26
C ALA A 30 3.62 5.07 -16.19
N ASP A 31 4.02 4.94 -17.46
CA ASP A 31 3.88 5.98 -18.49
C ASP A 31 2.43 6.25 -18.90
N LYS A 32 1.53 5.31 -18.60
CA LYS A 32 0.10 5.39 -18.87
C LYS A 32 -0.72 5.89 -17.68
N LEU A 33 -0.09 6.11 -16.52
CA LEU A 33 -0.77 6.63 -15.35
C LEU A 33 -1.35 8.03 -15.64
N PRO A 34 -2.53 8.34 -15.09
CA PRO A 34 -3.16 9.63 -15.32
C PRO A 34 -2.32 10.77 -14.71
N ARG A 35 -2.31 11.91 -15.39
CA ARG A 35 -1.65 13.14 -14.90
C ARG A 35 -2.56 13.96 -13.98
N ILE A 36 -3.16 13.29 -13.00
CA ILE A 36 -3.96 13.89 -11.93
C ILE A 36 -3.18 13.85 -10.60
N PRO A 37 -3.51 14.68 -9.60
CA PRO A 37 -2.94 14.53 -8.27
C PRO A 37 -3.16 13.11 -7.73
N MET A 38 -2.09 12.46 -7.27
CA MET A 38 -2.16 11.12 -6.68
C MET A 38 -1.43 11.12 -5.33
N TYR A 39 -2.02 10.45 -4.35
CA TYR A 39 -1.41 10.20 -3.04
C TYR A 39 -1.13 8.70 -2.94
N ILE A 40 0.14 8.33 -2.78
CA ILE A 40 0.57 6.93 -2.66
C ILE A 40 1.39 6.81 -1.39
N THR A 41 1.07 5.84 -0.55
CA THR A 41 1.72 5.67 0.75
C THR A 41 2.05 4.24 1.04
N THR A 42 3.10 4.06 1.84
CA THR A 42 3.54 2.79 2.39
C THR A 42 4.36 3.08 3.65
N ALA A 43 4.43 2.11 4.55
CA ALA A 43 5.36 2.09 5.67
C ALA A 43 6.46 1.04 5.45
N THR A 44 7.35 0.84 6.42
CA THR A 44 8.49 -0.10 6.28
C THR A 44 8.17 -1.53 6.72
N GLY A 45 7.03 -1.76 7.37
CA GLY A 45 6.74 -3.00 8.10
C GLY A 45 7.36 -3.07 9.50
N ILE A 46 8.16 -2.07 9.91
CA ILE A 46 8.65 -1.95 11.28
C ILE A 46 7.48 -1.51 12.19
N PRO A 47 7.28 -2.13 13.36
CA PRO A 47 6.20 -1.75 14.28
C PRO A 47 6.21 -0.26 14.63
N GLY A 48 5.03 0.33 14.63
CA GLY A 48 4.79 1.74 14.99
C GLY A 48 3.72 1.90 16.08
N PRO A 49 3.09 3.09 16.17
CA PRO A 49 2.16 3.42 17.25
C PRO A 49 0.94 2.50 17.40
N TYR A 50 0.46 1.89 16.30
CA TYR A 50 -0.72 1.01 16.29
C TYR A 50 -0.39 -0.47 16.47
N ASP A 51 0.89 -0.80 16.69
CA ASP A 51 1.37 -2.17 16.88
C ASP A 51 1.61 -2.46 18.35
N THR A 52 0.60 -2.21 19.18
CA THR A 52 0.68 -2.39 20.64
C THR A 52 -0.58 -3.04 21.19
N LEU A 53 -0.49 -3.68 22.36
CA LEU A 53 -1.64 -4.25 23.06
C LEU A 53 -2.68 -3.19 23.49
N ALA A 54 -2.23 -1.94 23.66
CA ALA A 54 -3.08 -0.82 24.03
C ALA A 54 -3.88 -0.27 22.85
N ASP A 55 -3.60 -0.70 21.61
CA ASP A 55 -4.41 -0.30 20.46
C ASP A 55 -5.84 -0.88 20.62
N PRO A 56 -6.89 -0.04 20.55
CA PRO A 56 -8.27 -0.51 20.69
C PRO A 56 -8.70 -1.57 19.67
N ARG A 57 -7.99 -1.71 18.54
CA ARG A 57 -8.22 -2.72 17.50
C ARG A 57 -7.60 -4.07 17.84
N ILE A 58 -6.60 -4.08 18.71
CA ILE A 58 -5.94 -5.28 19.24
C ILE A 58 -6.61 -5.72 20.55
N ASP A 59 -7.10 -4.77 21.36
CA ASP A 59 -7.86 -5.02 22.59
C ASP A 59 -7.16 -5.99 23.57
N ASN A 60 -5.86 -5.78 23.80
CA ASN A 60 -4.98 -6.66 24.57
C ASN A 60 -4.91 -8.12 24.10
N ASP A 61 -5.35 -8.46 22.89
CA ASP A 61 -5.18 -9.79 22.31
C ASP A 61 -3.76 -9.97 21.78
N VAL A 62 -3.00 -10.82 22.49
CA VAL A 62 -1.60 -11.13 22.16
C VAL A 62 -1.49 -11.88 20.83
N THR A 63 -2.50 -12.68 20.47
CA THR A 63 -2.52 -13.45 19.22
C THR A 63 -2.70 -12.50 18.05
N ASP A 64 -3.63 -11.57 18.14
CA ASP A 64 -3.87 -10.57 17.09
C ASP A 64 -2.67 -9.64 16.92
N LEU A 65 -2.06 -9.20 18.03
CA LEU A 65 -0.84 -8.42 17.95
C LEU A 65 0.30 -9.20 17.27
N ALA A 66 0.52 -10.46 17.65
CA ALA A 66 1.54 -11.29 17.03
C ALA A 66 1.28 -11.47 15.51
N LEU A 67 0.02 -11.67 15.13
CA LEU A 67 -0.38 -11.79 13.73
C LEU A 67 -0.11 -10.49 12.95
N GLN A 68 -0.49 -9.34 13.51
CA GLN A 68 -0.26 -8.04 12.90
C GLN A 68 1.23 -7.73 12.74
N LEU A 69 2.04 -8.01 13.75
CA LEU A 69 3.49 -7.80 13.70
C LEU A 69 4.15 -8.68 12.63
N VAL A 70 3.79 -9.97 12.57
CA VAL A 70 4.45 -10.93 11.68
C VAL A 70 3.89 -10.86 10.26
N LEU A 71 2.59 -11.06 10.09
CA LEU A 71 1.96 -11.01 8.76
C LEU A 71 1.84 -9.58 8.26
N GLY A 72 1.34 -8.67 9.10
CA GLY A 72 1.17 -7.27 8.71
C GLY A 72 2.51 -6.58 8.44
N GLY A 73 3.54 -6.84 9.26
CA GLY A 73 4.90 -6.34 9.01
C GLY A 73 5.50 -6.90 7.72
N GLY A 74 5.37 -8.22 7.48
CA GLY A 74 5.89 -8.86 6.26
C GLY A 74 5.19 -8.40 4.99
N ILE A 75 3.87 -8.23 5.03
CA ILE A 75 3.10 -7.68 3.91
C ILE A 75 3.54 -6.26 3.60
N GLU A 76 3.65 -5.41 4.62
CA GLU A 76 4.00 -3.99 4.41
C GLU A 76 5.44 -3.82 3.92
N ALA A 77 6.38 -4.66 4.35
CA ALA A 77 7.73 -4.65 3.80
C ALA A 77 7.76 -5.00 2.30
N ALA A 78 6.91 -5.94 1.85
CA ALA A 78 6.79 -6.30 0.45
C ALA A 78 6.15 -5.16 -0.38
N THR A 79 5.08 -4.52 0.13
CA THR A 79 4.45 -3.38 -0.54
C THR A 79 5.36 -2.15 -0.56
N HIS A 80 6.20 -1.95 0.46
CA HIS A 80 7.21 -0.89 0.52
C HIS A 80 8.18 -0.99 -0.65
N TYR A 81 8.68 -2.19 -0.90
CA TYR A 81 9.56 -2.47 -2.03
C TYR A 81 8.87 -2.13 -3.36
N CYS A 82 7.66 -2.63 -3.58
CA CYS A 82 6.89 -2.34 -4.81
C CYS A 82 6.60 -0.83 -4.98
N THR A 83 6.27 -0.13 -3.91
CA THR A 83 6.00 1.32 -3.94
C THR A 83 7.27 2.12 -4.25
N THR A 84 8.42 1.68 -3.74
CA THR A 84 9.72 2.27 -4.07
C THR A 84 10.02 2.14 -5.57
N GLN A 85 9.81 0.95 -6.14
CA GLN A 85 9.98 0.72 -7.58
C GLN A 85 9.05 1.60 -8.43
N LEU A 86 7.80 1.79 -7.99
CA LEU A 86 6.86 2.70 -8.66
C LEU A 86 7.31 4.17 -8.57
N ALA A 87 7.78 4.60 -7.40
CA ALA A 87 8.32 5.94 -7.19
C ALA A 87 9.52 6.21 -8.10
N ASP A 88 10.49 5.30 -8.14
CA ASP A 88 11.66 5.41 -9.02
C ASP A 88 11.26 5.50 -10.50
N ARG A 89 10.34 4.64 -10.93
CA ARG A 89 9.88 4.61 -12.32
C ARG A 89 9.13 5.90 -12.69
N THR A 90 8.21 6.37 -11.86
CA THR A 90 7.43 7.59 -12.12
C THR A 90 8.28 8.86 -12.03
N ASN A 91 9.25 8.90 -11.12
CA ASN A 91 10.26 9.97 -11.05
C ASN A 91 11.13 10.02 -12.32
N ALA A 92 11.60 8.86 -12.81
CA ALA A 92 12.36 8.78 -14.06
C ALA A 92 11.55 9.24 -15.29
N LEU A 93 10.22 9.12 -15.24
CA LEU A 93 9.30 9.64 -16.26
C LEU A 93 8.94 11.14 -16.06
N GLY A 94 9.49 11.78 -15.04
CA GLY A 94 9.26 13.20 -14.74
C GLY A 94 7.85 13.50 -14.22
N MET A 95 7.18 12.53 -13.61
CA MET A 95 5.88 12.75 -12.98
C MET A 95 6.05 13.52 -11.68
N ASN A 96 5.44 14.71 -11.60
CA ASN A 96 5.47 15.58 -10.43
C ASN A 96 4.08 15.75 -9.78
N ASN A 97 3.08 15.01 -10.26
CA ASN A 97 1.70 15.01 -9.77
C ASN A 97 1.44 13.97 -8.67
N ILE A 98 2.48 13.23 -8.24
CA ILE A 98 2.35 12.17 -7.24
C ILE A 98 3.01 12.61 -5.93
N ARG A 99 2.26 12.59 -4.84
CA ARG A 99 2.79 12.71 -3.47
C ARG A 99 2.98 11.30 -2.93
N TYR A 100 4.25 10.90 -2.81
CA TYR A 100 4.61 9.69 -2.08
C TYR A 100 4.76 10.00 -0.58
N ASN A 101 4.11 9.22 0.28
CA ASN A 101 4.27 9.25 1.73
C ASN A 101 4.90 7.94 2.22
N PHE A 102 6.24 7.93 2.30
CA PHE A 102 7.01 6.81 2.86
C PHE A 102 7.17 6.99 4.36
N LYS A 103 6.41 6.22 5.14
CA LYS A 103 6.45 6.26 6.60
C LYS A 103 7.61 5.40 7.12
N PRO A 104 8.38 5.85 8.13
CA PRO A 104 9.53 5.09 8.64
C PRO A 104 9.14 3.86 9.46
N ALA A 105 7.90 3.81 9.94
CA ALA A 105 7.31 2.70 10.70
C ALA A 105 5.82 2.58 10.37
N GLY A 106 5.31 1.36 10.51
CA GLY A 106 3.92 0.96 10.32
C GLY A 106 3.82 -0.43 9.71
N THR A 107 2.77 -1.16 10.07
CA THR A 107 2.43 -2.49 9.54
C THR A 107 1.19 -2.39 8.65
N HIS A 108 0.83 -3.48 7.99
CA HIS A 108 -0.35 -3.55 7.14
C HIS A 108 -1.65 -3.65 7.97
N SER A 109 -2.00 -2.57 8.69
CA SER A 109 -3.11 -2.53 9.64
C SER A 109 -3.91 -1.23 9.58
N TRP A 110 -5.14 -1.27 10.11
CA TRP A 110 -6.14 -0.22 9.90
C TRP A 110 -5.79 1.14 10.50
N GLY A 111 -5.06 1.19 11.62
CA GLY A 111 -4.69 2.47 12.24
C GLY A 111 -3.88 3.35 11.28
N TYR A 112 -2.91 2.76 10.57
CA TYR A 112 -2.10 3.49 9.59
C TYR A 112 -2.92 3.95 8.38
N TRP A 113 -3.87 3.13 7.92
CA TRP A 113 -4.76 3.49 6.81
C TRP A 113 -5.73 4.62 7.18
N GLU A 114 -6.18 4.70 8.43
CA GLU A 114 -7.00 5.82 8.92
C GLU A 114 -6.22 7.13 8.89
N ASP A 115 -4.96 7.13 9.35
CA ASP A 115 -4.09 8.30 9.26
C ASP A 115 -3.90 8.75 7.81
N ASP A 116 -3.63 7.82 6.90
CA ASP A 116 -3.45 8.13 5.48
C ASP A 116 -4.70 8.68 4.82
N LEU A 117 -5.88 8.23 5.26
CA LEU A 117 -7.16 8.79 4.81
C LEU A 117 -7.27 10.26 5.22
N HIS A 118 -6.94 10.60 6.46
CA HIS A 118 -6.94 11.99 6.93
C HIS A 118 -5.84 12.83 6.25
N ASP A 119 -4.64 12.29 6.07
CA ASP A 119 -3.49 12.99 5.47
C ASP A 119 -3.65 13.26 3.97
N SER A 120 -4.35 12.36 3.27
CA SER A 120 -4.65 12.49 1.85
C SER A 120 -5.85 13.41 1.59
N TRP A 121 -6.75 13.58 2.56
CA TRP A 121 -7.99 14.33 2.37
C TRP A 121 -7.81 15.75 1.83
N PRO A 122 -6.89 16.60 2.33
CA PRO A 122 -6.72 17.95 1.78
C PRO A 122 -6.39 17.97 0.28
N MET A 123 -5.63 16.99 -0.22
CA MET A 123 -5.32 16.86 -1.65
C MET A 123 -6.56 16.44 -2.45
N ILE A 124 -7.32 15.49 -1.91
CA ILE A 124 -8.53 14.96 -2.56
C ILE A 124 -9.60 16.06 -2.61
N ALA A 125 -9.88 16.72 -1.48
CA ALA A 125 -10.85 17.81 -1.36
C ALA A 125 -10.54 18.96 -2.33
N ALA A 126 -9.28 19.40 -2.39
CA ALA A 126 -8.85 20.42 -3.35
C ALA A 126 -9.05 20.00 -4.82
N SER A 127 -8.85 18.73 -5.15
CA SER A 127 -9.08 18.20 -6.50
C SER A 127 -10.57 18.11 -6.86
N LEU A 128 -11.44 18.02 -5.85
CA LEU A 128 -12.90 18.01 -5.98
C LEU A 128 -13.52 19.41 -5.88
N GLY A 129 -12.77 20.41 -5.44
CA GLY A 129 -13.25 21.79 -5.25
C GLY A 129 -14.13 21.97 -4.02
N VAL A 130 -13.94 21.16 -2.96
CA VAL A 130 -14.67 21.23 -1.68
C VAL A 130 -13.75 21.51 -0.50
#